data_AF-A0A962I9J9-F1
#
_entry.id   AF-A0A962I9J9-F1
#
_cell.length_a   1.000
_cell.length_b   1.000
_cell.length_c   1.000
_cell.angle_alpha   90.00
_cell.angle_beta   90.00
_cell.angle_gamma   90.00
#
_symmetry.space_group_name_H-M   'P 1'
#
loop_
_entity.id
_entity.type
_entity.pdbx_description
1 polymer ?
#
loop_
_entity_poly.entity_id
_entity_poly.type
_entity_poly.pdbx_seq_one_letter_code
_entity_poly.pdbx_strand_id
1 'polypeptide(L)'
;LSLVSSAQFQPHYELAWKAIVAPTDMAATLAGLLGAALARSGASAPADLAALLQAHPARDNHTAWLDHFAEGGHILLGDFATRHPQASLLRRLAQELAGATGATWGEVPDAANAAGASAMGLLPHRLPGGADAPAKGLDAAAMLRSPRRNYLLYGAEAPQDFALGKIAVDALRQAHVVAFAAYDHPTLHECADIVLPIGLPAEVDGSYLNALGQLQAQVGAAKLPGEARPGWRILRALGGRLEVPGFDFVELGAVSSQVAAVLTDAAVQAKPGPVNTTSGGGEGLEAAVYTPIYEVDAVVRRAEALQHTVLAGQQQLLVHPEDALALGVGQHGQTKLPNGETVAVGTDAGVARGTVLVPSPVAGRLSGLVTGTRIRLGATTTASEQG
;
A
#
# COMPACT_ATOMS: atom_id res chain seq x y z
N LEU A 1 13.06 7.08 -19.19
CA LEU A 1 12.59 6.75 -17.83
C LEU A 1 13.54 5.73 -17.21
N SER A 2 13.78 5.79 -15.90
CA SER A 2 14.54 4.78 -15.16
C SER A 2 13.67 4.14 -14.07
N LEU A 3 13.97 2.91 -13.66
CA LEU A 3 13.15 2.14 -12.71
C LEU A 3 14.00 1.49 -11.60
N VAL A 4 13.55 1.61 -10.35
CA VAL A 4 13.99 0.75 -9.22
C VAL A 4 12.73 0.07 -8.69
N SER A 5 12.67 -1.25 -8.75
CA SER A 5 11.47 -2.02 -8.39
C SER A 5 11.83 -3.47 -8.07
N SER A 6 10.93 -4.20 -7.40
CA SER A 6 11.06 -5.65 -7.22
C SER A 6 10.50 -6.47 -8.37
N ALA A 7 9.67 -5.84 -9.22
CA ALA A 7 9.21 -6.43 -10.46
C ALA A 7 9.06 -5.37 -11.56
N GLN A 8 9.32 -5.77 -12.80
CA GLN A 8 9.06 -5.02 -14.00
C GLN A 8 7.85 -5.61 -14.72
N PHE A 9 6.73 -4.91 -14.69
CA PHE A 9 5.62 -5.18 -15.60
C PHE A 9 5.98 -4.72 -17.02
N GLN A 10 5.40 -5.35 -18.03
CA GLN A 10 5.69 -5.07 -19.44
C GLN A 10 5.61 -3.56 -19.74
N PRO A 11 6.74 -2.88 -20.01
CA PRO A 11 6.72 -1.45 -20.19
C PRO A 11 6.19 -1.11 -21.58
N HIS A 12 5.45 -0.01 -21.71
CA HIS A 12 5.01 0.53 -23.00
C HIS A 12 6.03 1.50 -23.62
N TYR A 13 7.20 1.65 -22.99
CA TYR A 13 8.26 2.58 -23.37
C TYR A 13 9.63 1.99 -22.99
N GLU A 14 10.67 2.43 -23.68
CA GLU A 14 12.04 2.01 -23.37
C GLU A 14 12.53 2.64 -22.06
N LEU A 15 13.11 1.81 -21.18
CA LEU A 15 13.75 2.27 -19.96
C LEU A 15 15.23 2.53 -20.25
N ALA A 16 15.69 3.74 -19.94
CA ALA A 16 17.11 4.10 -20.05
C ALA A 16 17.95 3.30 -19.05
N TRP A 17 17.38 2.98 -17.89
CA TRP A 17 18.03 2.18 -16.86
C TRP A 17 17.01 1.45 -15.99
N LYS A 18 17.38 0.29 -15.45
CA LYS A 18 16.56 -0.43 -14.46
C LYS A 18 17.41 -1.17 -13.43
N ALA A 19 16.93 -1.18 -12.18
CA ALA A 19 17.33 -2.13 -11.15
C ALA A 19 16.09 -2.89 -10.69
N ILE A 20 16.08 -4.17 -11.04
CA ILE A 20 15.07 -5.13 -10.57
C ILE A 20 15.70 -5.90 -9.42
N VAL A 21 15.33 -5.54 -8.19
CA VAL A 21 16.03 -5.96 -6.96
C VAL A 21 15.04 -6.46 -5.91
N ALA A 22 15.50 -7.32 -5.00
CA ALA A 22 14.66 -7.76 -3.89
C ALA A 22 14.16 -6.54 -3.07
N PRO A 23 12.98 -6.61 -2.43
CA PRO A 23 12.43 -5.45 -1.73
C PRO A 23 13.41 -4.80 -0.74
N THR A 24 14.17 -5.57 0.05
CA THR A 24 15.19 -5.04 0.97
C THR A 24 16.30 -4.24 0.28
N ASP A 25 16.58 -4.54 -0.99
CA ASP A 25 17.63 -3.90 -1.78
C ASP A 25 17.16 -2.61 -2.47
N MET A 26 15.85 -2.29 -2.45
CA MET A 26 15.35 -1.03 -3.02
C MET A 26 15.95 0.18 -2.30
N ALA A 27 15.95 0.18 -0.96
CA ALA A 27 16.52 1.27 -0.16
C ALA A 27 18.05 1.33 -0.31
N ALA A 28 18.72 0.18 -0.35
CA ALA A 28 20.16 0.09 -0.61
C ALA A 28 20.53 0.68 -1.98
N THR A 29 19.72 0.40 -3.00
CA THR A 29 19.91 0.95 -4.35
C THR A 29 19.77 2.47 -4.36
N LEU A 30 18.73 3.01 -3.70
CA LEU A 30 18.54 4.47 -3.58
C LEU A 30 19.67 5.12 -2.76
N ALA A 31 20.17 4.47 -1.70
CA ALA A 31 21.31 4.95 -0.94
C ALA A 31 22.58 5.04 -1.80
N GLY A 32 22.87 4.03 -2.62
CA GLY A 32 24.01 4.05 -3.54
C GLY A 32 23.93 5.16 -4.59
N LEU A 33 22.73 5.48 -5.08
CA LEU A 33 22.49 6.61 -5.99
C LEU A 33 22.69 7.96 -5.31
N LEU A 34 22.16 8.10 -4.09
CA LEU A 34 22.34 9.31 -3.30
C LEU A 34 23.84 9.55 -3.04
N GLY A 35 24.59 8.51 -2.68
CA GLY A 35 26.03 8.59 -2.52
C GLY A 35 26.74 9.09 -3.80
N ALA A 36 26.36 8.56 -4.97
CA ALA A 36 26.92 9.01 -6.25
C ALA A 36 26.55 10.47 -6.57
N ALA A 37 25.31 10.89 -6.28
CA ALA A 37 24.83 12.25 -6.52
C ALA A 37 25.50 13.29 -5.61
N LEU A 38 25.71 12.94 -4.33
CA LEU A 38 26.44 13.77 -3.37
C LEU A 38 27.90 13.93 -3.80
N ALA A 39 28.55 12.85 -4.24
CA ALA A 39 29.92 12.92 -4.75
C ALA A 39 30.06 13.82 -5.99
N ARG A 40 29.08 13.79 -6.91
CA ARG A 40 29.05 14.63 -8.12
C ARG A 40 28.76 16.11 -7.82
N SER A 41 27.84 16.39 -6.90
CA SER A 41 27.46 17.76 -6.52
C SER A 41 28.44 18.41 -5.54
N GLY A 42 29.24 17.63 -4.83
CA GLY A 42 30.08 18.10 -3.72
C GLY A 42 29.30 18.38 -2.43
N ALA A 43 28.01 18.05 -2.39
CA ALA A 43 27.18 18.20 -1.21
C ALA A 43 27.53 17.14 -0.14
N SER A 44 27.31 17.49 1.13
CA SER A 44 27.53 16.56 2.25
C SER A 44 26.28 15.73 2.53
N ALA A 45 26.48 14.46 2.88
CA ALA A 45 25.40 13.60 3.33
C ALA A 45 24.80 14.10 4.65
N PRO A 46 23.47 13.98 4.85
CA PRO A 46 22.87 14.13 6.17
C PRO A 46 23.49 13.14 7.17
N ALA A 47 23.79 13.62 8.38
CA ALA A 47 24.53 12.85 9.37
C ALA A 47 23.84 11.53 9.75
N ASP A 48 22.51 11.52 9.77
CA ASP A 48 21.70 10.34 10.07
C ASP A 48 21.70 9.28 8.94
N LEU A 49 22.08 9.65 7.71
CA LEU A 49 22.20 8.75 6.57
C LEU A 49 23.64 8.26 6.33
N ALA A 50 24.65 8.84 7.00
CA ALA A 50 26.05 8.56 6.71
C ALA A 50 26.40 7.06 6.81
N ALA A 51 25.94 6.38 7.86
CA ALA A 51 26.18 4.94 8.05
C ALA A 51 25.52 4.09 6.95
N LEU A 52 24.32 4.46 6.51
CA LEU A 52 23.60 3.78 5.43
C LEU A 52 24.34 3.93 4.09
N LEU A 53 24.81 5.15 3.77
CA LEU A 53 25.56 5.41 2.55
C LEU A 53 26.92 4.69 2.54
N GLN A 54 27.57 4.59 3.70
CA GLN A 54 28.81 3.82 3.83
C GLN A 54 28.58 2.32 3.61
N ALA A 55 27.47 1.77 4.12
CA ALA A 55 27.11 0.36 3.93
C ALA A 55 26.73 0.03 2.48
N HIS A 56 26.26 1.02 1.72
CA HIS A 56 25.84 0.87 0.33
C HIS A 56 26.54 1.90 -0.57
N PRO A 57 27.85 1.72 -0.83
CA PRO A 57 28.63 2.69 -1.60
C PRO A 57 28.13 2.80 -3.04
N ALA A 58 28.38 3.97 -3.64
CA ALA A 58 28.17 4.20 -5.07
C ALA A 58 28.94 3.18 -5.92
N ARG A 59 28.36 2.81 -7.06
CA ARG A 59 28.90 1.87 -8.04
C ARG A 59 28.84 2.52 -9.43
N ASP A 60 29.62 2.02 -10.37
CA ASP A 60 29.72 2.60 -11.73
C ASP A 60 28.36 2.73 -12.44
N ASN A 61 27.48 1.76 -12.23
CA ASN A 61 26.12 1.78 -12.78
C ASN A 61 25.24 2.89 -12.18
N HIS A 62 25.50 3.36 -10.96
CA HIS A 62 24.81 4.50 -10.35
C HIS A 62 25.26 5.81 -10.99
N THR A 63 26.57 5.97 -11.22
CA THR A 63 27.12 7.16 -11.90
C THR A 63 26.57 7.28 -13.31
N ALA A 64 26.57 6.18 -14.08
CA ALA A 64 26.00 6.15 -15.43
C ALA A 64 24.50 6.50 -15.44
N TRP A 65 23.75 6.10 -14.41
CA TRP A 65 22.35 6.53 -14.29
C TRP A 65 22.26 8.05 -14.08
N LEU A 66 23.06 8.64 -13.20
CA LEU A 66 23.06 10.09 -12.99
C LEU A 66 23.42 10.89 -14.25
N ASP A 67 24.15 10.32 -15.20
CA ASP A 67 24.41 10.96 -16.50
C ASP A 67 23.15 11.08 -17.36
N HIS A 68 22.22 10.13 -17.24
CA HIS A 68 20.91 10.17 -17.89
C HIS A 68 19.86 10.94 -17.08
N PHE A 69 20.15 11.25 -15.82
CA PHE A 69 19.28 12.04 -14.95
C PHE A 69 19.50 13.52 -15.26
N ALA A 70 18.73 14.03 -16.21
CA ALA A 70 18.82 15.42 -16.67
C ALA A 70 18.58 16.41 -15.53
N GLU A 71 19.18 17.60 -15.63
CA GLU A 71 18.78 18.75 -14.82
C GLU A 71 17.26 18.97 -14.96
N GLY A 72 16.54 19.05 -13.84
CA GLY A 72 15.08 19.14 -13.84
C GLY A 72 14.33 17.81 -13.97
N GLY A 73 14.99 16.66 -13.75
CA GLY A 73 14.34 15.35 -13.63
C GLY A 73 13.29 15.27 -12.51
N HIS A 74 12.48 14.21 -12.53
CA HIS A 74 11.47 13.94 -11.49
C HIS A 74 11.63 12.53 -10.93
N ILE A 75 11.60 12.40 -9.61
CA ILE A 75 11.62 11.12 -8.89
C ILE A 75 10.20 10.82 -8.42
N LEU A 76 9.56 9.80 -8.98
CA LEU A 76 8.21 9.39 -8.61
C LEU A 76 8.24 8.09 -7.81
N LEU A 77 7.76 8.12 -6.57
CA LEU A 77 7.52 6.92 -5.77
C LEU A 77 6.15 6.34 -6.09
N GLY A 78 6.12 5.05 -6.44
CA GLY A 78 4.89 4.31 -6.73
C GLY A 78 4.62 3.19 -5.73
N ASP A 79 3.71 2.29 -6.08
CA ASP A 79 3.10 1.29 -5.20
C ASP A 79 4.09 0.47 -4.35
N PHE A 80 5.12 -0.09 -4.98
CA PHE A 80 6.12 -0.89 -4.25
C PHE A 80 6.88 -0.07 -3.22
N ALA A 81 7.11 1.23 -3.48
CA ALA A 81 7.81 2.11 -2.56
C ALA A 81 6.90 2.58 -1.42
N THR A 82 5.63 2.92 -1.70
CA THR A 82 4.69 3.43 -0.71
C THR A 82 4.24 2.36 0.28
N ARG A 83 4.14 1.10 -0.18
CA ARG A 83 3.79 -0.07 0.64
C ARG A 83 5.00 -0.81 1.23
N HIS A 84 6.20 -0.31 1.02
CA HIS A 84 7.42 -0.92 1.54
C HIS A 84 7.50 -0.78 3.09
N PRO A 85 8.01 -1.77 3.84
CA PRO A 85 8.27 -1.59 5.28
C PRO A 85 9.21 -0.41 5.59
N GLN A 86 10.07 -0.05 4.64
CA GLN A 86 10.97 1.10 4.71
C GLN A 86 10.47 2.28 3.85
N ALA A 87 9.15 2.41 3.61
CA ALA A 87 8.57 3.48 2.78
C ALA A 87 9.01 4.89 3.25
N SER A 88 9.08 5.10 4.58
CA SER A 88 9.59 6.37 5.12
C SER A 88 11.05 6.63 4.76
N LEU A 89 11.90 5.60 4.73
CA LEU A 89 13.29 5.73 4.32
C LEU A 89 13.40 5.98 2.81
N LEU A 90 12.59 5.29 1.99
CA LEU A 90 12.54 5.53 0.55
C LEU A 90 12.13 6.96 0.22
N ARG A 91 11.11 7.52 0.90
CA ARG A 91 10.75 8.95 0.80
C ARG A 91 11.91 9.86 1.16
N ARG A 92 12.60 9.58 2.27
CA ARG A 92 13.76 10.37 2.70
C ARG A 92 14.87 10.32 1.66
N LEU A 93 15.24 9.14 1.17
CA LEU A 93 16.28 8.99 0.15
C LEU A 93 15.91 9.69 -1.16
N ALA A 94 14.64 9.62 -1.58
CA ALA A 94 14.15 10.33 -2.76
C ALA A 94 14.24 11.86 -2.62
N GLN A 95 13.88 12.40 -1.44
CA GLN A 95 14.01 13.82 -1.12
C GLN A 95 15.46 14.29 -1.19
N GLU A 96 16.38 13.56 -0.56
CA GLU A 96 17.80 13.90 -0.55
C GLU A 96 18.43 13.76 -1.94
N LEU A 97 18.02 12.73 -2.70
CA LEU A 97 18.49 12.54 -4.08
C LEU A 97 17.99 13.68 -4.98
N ALA A 98 16.74 14.11 -4.83
CA ALA A 98 16.19 15.28 -5.52
C ALA A 98 17.00 16.54 -5.19
N GLY A 99 17.30 16.77 -3.91
CA GLY A 99 18.14 17.90 -3.47
C GLY A 99 19.55 17.87 -4.05
N ALA A 100 20.21 16.71 -4.06
CA ALA A 100 21.58 16.54 -4.56
C ALA A 100 21.70 16.65 -6.09
N THR A 101 20.60 16.45 -6.82
CA THR A 101 20.57 16.46 -8.30
C THR A 101 19.84 17.66 -8.89
N GLY A 102 19.19 18.48 -8.07
CA GLY A 102 18.31 19.56 -8.54
C GLY A 102 16.99 19.07 -9.16
N ALA A 103 16.63 17.79 -8.96
CA ALA A 103 15.35 17.26 -9.39
C ALA A 103 14.21 17.62 -8.45
N THR A 104 13.00 17.35 -8.92
CA THR A 104 11.79 17.32 -8.09
C THR A 104 11.44 15.88 -7.71
N TRP A 105 10.60 15.70 -6.70
CA TRP A 105 10.11 14.38 -6.34
C TRP A 105 8.62 14.43 -6.02
N GLY A 106 7.97 13.28 -6.08
CA GLY A 106 6.57 13.09 -5.77
C GLY A 106 6.26 11.64 -5.41
N GLU A 107 5.04 11.43 -4.91
CA GLU A 107 4.52 10.11 -4.55
C GLU A 107 3.13 9.96 -5.15
N VAL A 108 2.86 8.80 -5.75
CA VAL A 108 1.51 8.43 -6.18
C VAL A 108 0.77 7.91 -4.95
N PRO A 109 -0.32 8.57 -4.50
CA PRO A 109 -1.07 8.10 -3.34
C PRO A 109 -1.76 6.76 -3.62
N ASP A 110 -1.82 5.90 -2.60
CA ASP A 110 -2.36 4.53 -2.71
C ASP A 110 -3.85 4.46 -3.10
N ALA A 111 -4.63 5.52 -2.89
CA ALA A 111 -6.07 5.56 -3.17
C ALA A 111 -6.56 6.99 -3.49
N ALA A 112 -7.76 7.06 -4.09
CA ALA A 112 -8.34 8.30 -4.63
C ALA A 112 -8.41 9.48 -3.65
N ASN A 113 -8.60 9.24 -2.34
CA ASN A 113 -8.62 10.27 -1.30
C ASN A 113 -7.53 10.11 -0.23
N ALA A 114 -6.48 9.35 -0.49
CA ALA A 114 -5.45 9.09 0.54
C ALA A 114 -4.78 10.38 1.03
N ALA A 115 -4.54 11.33 0.13
CA ALA A 115 -4.01 12.65 0.48
C ALA A 115 -4.99 13.42 1.40
N GLY A 116 -6.28 13.44 1.06
CA GLY A 116 -7.32 14.11 1.85
C GLY A 116 -7.52 13.47 3.22
N ALA A 117 -7.52 12.14 3.29
CA ALA A 117 -7.61 11.39 4.55
C ALA A 117 -6.42 11.72 5.48
N SER A 118 -5.20 11.70 4.94
CA SER A 118 -4.00 12.07 5.69
C SER A 118 -4.06 13.52 6.17
N ALA A 119 -4.46 14.45 5.30
CA ALA A 119 -4.57 15.87 5.62
C ALA A 119 -5.64 16.18 6.67
N MET A 120 -6.74 15.41 6.68
CA MET A 120 -7.78 15.50 7.69
C MET A 120 -7.46 14.73 8.98
N GLY A 121 -6.24 14.21 9.13
CA GLY A 121 -5.81 13.57 10.36
C GLY A 121 -6.42 12.18 10.59
N LEU A 122 -6.76 11.43 9.53
CA LEU A 122 -7.09 10.00 9.63
C LEU A 122 -5.81 9.17 9.85
N LEU A 123 -5.00 9.61 10.81
CA LEU A 123 -3.74 9.05 11.25
C LEU A 123 -3.69 9.16 12.77
N PRO A 124 -3.20 8.15 13.49
CA PRO A 124 -3.36 8.07 14.95
C PRO A 124 -2.57 9.14 15.74
N HIS A 125 -1.75 9.95 15.09
CA HIS A 125 -0.82 10.87 15.73
C HIS A 125 -1.01 12.33 15.31
N ARG A 126 -2.01 12.65 14.48
CA ARG A 126 -2.24 14.02 13.97
C ARG A 126 -3.72 14.38 13.93
N LEU A 127 -4.00 15.66 14.04
CA LEU A 127 -5.28 16.31 13.83
C LEU A 127 -5.39 16.84 12.38
N PRO A 128 -6.57 17.29 11.94
CA PRO A 128 -6.73 17.98 10.65
C PRO A 128 -5.69 19.10 10.46
N GLY A 129 -5.18 19.25 9.24
CA GLY A 129 -4.11 20.20 8.90
C GLY A 129 -2.71 19.72 9.30
N GLY A 130 -2.58 18.49 9.81
CA GLY A 130 -1.29 17.90 10.16
C GLY A 130 -0.74 18.34 11.52
N ALA A 131 -1.54 19.03 12.34
CA ALA A 131 -1.18 19.37 13.72
C ALA A 131 -0.97 18.11 14.57
N ASP A 132 -0.04 18.14 15.52
CA ASP A 132 0.20 16.99 16.38
C ASP A 132 -1.00 16.71 17.29
N ALA A 133 -1.41 15.44 17.39
CA ALA A 133 -2.46 15.05 18.31
C ALA A 133 -1.96 15.12 19.76
N PRO A 134 -2.80 15.53 20.74
CA PRO A 134 -2.42 15.57 22.16
C PRO A 134 -1.96 14.22 22.71
N ALA A 135 -2.52 13.13 22.17
CA ALA A 135 -2.11 11.76 22.47
C ALA A 135 -2.00 10.97 21.17
N LYS A 136 -0.93 10.17 21.04
CA LYS A 136 -0.74 9.26 19.90
C LYS A 136 -1.52 7.97 20.15
N GLY A 137 -2.47 7.67 19.27
CA GLY A 137 -3.16 6.39 19.20
C GLY A 137 -2.29 5.27 18.62
N LEU A 138 -2.87 4.08 18.55
CA LEU A 138 -2.28 2.94 17.85
C LEU A 138 -2.56 3.03 16.35
N ASP A 139 -1.60 2.62 15.53
CA ASP A 139 -1.85 2.36 14.11
C ASP A 139 -2.66 1.06 13.91
N ALA A 140 -3.19 0.88 12.69
CA ALA A 140 -3.99 -0.29 12.36
C ALA A 140 -3.24 -1.61 12.59
N ALA A 141 -1.96 -1.70 12.23
CA ALA A 141 -1.19 -2.93 12.42
C ALA A 141 -1.03 -3.28 13.92
N ALA A 142 -0.77 -2.28 14.77
CA ALA A 142 -0.69 -2.46 16.21
C ALA A 142 -2.05 -2.84 16.81
N MET A 143 -3.14 -2.22 16.36
CA MET A 143 -4.50 -2.57 16.79
C MET A 143 -4.87 -4.02 16.43
N LEU A 144 -4.40 -4.56 15.30
CA LEU A 144 -4.71 -5.92 14.87
C LEU A 144 -3.80 -6.96 15.53
N ARG A 145 -2.51 -6.66 15.71
CA ARG A 145 -1.56 -7.55 16.41
C ARG A 145 -1.84 -7.66 17.91
N SER A 146 -2.38 -6.61 18.51
CA SER A 146 -2.88 -6.63 19.87
C SER A 146 -4.38 -6.32 19.83
N PRO A 147 -5.24 -7.33 19.63
CA PRO A 147 -6.66 -7.11 19.37
C PRO A 147 -7.32 -6.16 20.37
N ARG A 148 -8.17 -5.27 19.88
CA ARG A 148 -8.97 -4.34 20.68
C ARG A 148 -10.34 -4.97 20.95
N ARG A 149 -11.00 -4.52 22.02
CA ARG A 149 -12.35 -5.01 22.35
C ARG A 149 -13.40 -4.58 21.33
N ASN A 150 -13.22 -3.42 20.70
CA ASN A 150 -14.18 -2.86 19.77
C ASN A 150 -13.46 -2.37 18.51
N TYR A 151 -14.06 -2.58 17.34
CA TYR A 151 -13.64 -2.00 16.07
C TYR A 151 -14.80 -1.30 15.39
N LEU A 152 -14.51 -0.15 14.79
CA LEU A 152 -15.38 0.50 13.83
C LEU A 152 -14.71 0.38 12.46
N LEU A 153 -15.32 -0.38 11.55
CA LEU A 153 -14.87 -0.51 10.17
C LEU A 153 -15.67 0.44 9.29
N TYR A 154 -15.00 1.24 8.47
CA TYR A 154 -15.66 2.18 7.56
C TYR A 154 -15.26 1.92 6.12
N GLY A 155 -16.13 1.26 5.36
CA GLY A 155 -15.91 0.96 3.95
C GLY A 155 -14.73 0.04 3.66
N ALA A 156 -14.32 -0.79 4.63
CA ALA A 156 -13.17 -1.71 4.51
C ALA A 156 -13.61 -3.17 4.66
N GLU A 157 -13.13 -4.04 3.75
CA GLU A 157 -13.38 -5.48 3.73
C GLU A 157 -12.13 -6.25 4.18
N ALA A 158 -12.27 -7.07 5.23
CA ALA A 158 -11.24 -8.04 5.60
C ALA A 158 -11.47 -9.38 4.88
N PRO A 159 -10.41 -10.08 4.42
CA PRO A 159 -8.99 -9.70 4.52
C PRO A 159 -8.46 -8.75 3.44
N GLN A 160 -9.24 -8.45 2.40
CA GLN A 160 -8.74 -7.88 1.13
C GLN A 160 -8.14 -6.47 1.26
N ASP A 161 -8.74 -5.61 2.09
CA ASP A 161 -8.31 -4.22 2.25
C ASP A 161 -7.28 -4.05 3.38
N PHE A 162 -6.75 -5.15 3.92
CA PHE A 162 -5.81 -5.14 5.03
C PHE A 162 -4.47 -5.79 4.65
N ALA A 163 -3.37 -5.05 4.85
CA ALA A 163 -2.01 -5.58 4.66
C ALA A 163 -1.72 -6.81 5.54
N LEU A 164 -2.37 -6.91 6.70
CA LEU A 164 -2.29 -8.07 7.61
C LEU A 164 -3.58 -8.90 7.56
N GLY A 165 -4.08 -9.22 6.37
CA GLY A 165 -5.40 -9.82 6.12
C GLY A 165 -5.83 -10.91 7.12
N LYS A 166 -5.09 -12.02 7.22
CA LYS A 166 -5.43 -13.12 8.14
C LYS A 166 -5.45 -12.69 9.60
N ILE A 167 -4.49 -11.86 10.02
CA ILE A 167 -4.43 -11.30 11.38
C ILE A 167 -5.63 -10.37 11.62
N ALA A 168 -6.04 -9.60 10.61
CA ALA A 168 -7.20 -8.74 10.71
C ALA A 168 -8.48 -9.55 10.96
N VAL A 169 -8.73 -10.59 10.18
CA VAL A 169 -9.87 -11.48 10.37
C VAL A 169 -9.85 -12.11 11.77
N ASP A 170 -8.69 -12.62 12.22
CA ASP A 170 -8.58 -13.22 13.55
C ASP A 170 -8.82 -12.22 14.69
N ALA A 171 -8.36 -10.97 14.55
CA ALA A 171 -8.60 -9.91 15.53
C ALA A 171 -10.07 -9.49 15.58
N LEU A 172 -10.71 -9.37 14.41
CA LEU A 172 -12.11 -8.96 14.30
C LEU A 172 -13.07 -10.02 14.87
N ARG A 173 -12.82 -11.32 14.65
CA ARG A 173 -13.60 -12.43 15.23
C ARG A 173 -13.68 -12.41 16.76
N GLN A 174 -12.72 -11.77 17.42
CA GLN A 174 -12.58 -11.75 18.89
C GLN A 174 -13.09 -10.44 19.52
N ALA A 175 -13.67 -9.56 18.73
CA ALA A 175 -14.03 -8.21 19.12
C ALA A 175 -15.50 -7.90 18.81
N HIS A 176 -16.00 -6.80 19.37
CA HIS A 176 -17.24 -6.20 18.94
C HIS A 176 -17.00 -5.30 17.73
N VAL A 177 -17.62 -5.59 16.60
CA VAL A 177 -17.38 -4.93 15.33
C VAL A 177 -18.65 -4.25 14.83
N VAL A 178 -18.56 -2.93 14.66
CA VAL A 178 -19.55 -2.13 13.93
C VAL A 178 -18.99 -1.82 12.55
N ALA A 179 -19.62 -2.34 11.51
CA ALA A 179 -19.15 -2.22 10.15
C ALA A 179 -20.08 -1.35 9.31
N PHE A 180 -19.54 -0.27 8.74
CA PHE A 180 -20.19 0.54 7.72
C PHE A 180 -19.81 -0.06 6.37
N ALA A 181 -20.74 -0.77 5.73
CA ALA A 181 -20.47 -1.57 4.55
C ALA A 181 -21.39 -1.16 3.38
N ALA A 182 -20.82 -1.08 2.18
CA ALA A 182 -21.56 -0.86 0.94
C ALA A 182 -21.96 -2.17 0.23
N TYR A 183 -21.22 -3.25 0.52
CA TYR A 183 -21.44 -4.56 -0.06
C TYR A 183 -21.52 -5.63 1.01
N ASP A 184 -22.19 -6.72 0.66
CA ASP A 184 -22.17 -7.93 1.45
C ASP A 184 -20.94 -8.80 1.12
N HIS A 185 -20.39 -9.47 2.14
CA HIS A 185 -19.25 -10.39 2.01
C HIS A 185 -19.24 -11.41 3.17
N PRO A 186 -18.84 -12.69 2.96
CA PRO A 186 -18.86 -13.71 4.02
C PRO A 186 -18.15 -13.33 5.32
N THR A 187 -16.97 -12.70 5.22
CA THR A 187 -16.21 -12.27 6.41
C THR A 187 -16.91 -11.16 7.20
N LEU A 188 -17.76 -10.36 6.55
CA LEU A 188 -18.58 -9.35 7.23
C LEU A 188 -19.56 -10.04 8.18
N HIS A 189 -20.29 -11.06 7.71
CA HIS A 189 -21.21 -11.85 8.55
C HIS A 189 -20.50 -12.61 9.66
N GLU A 190 -19.28 -13.06 9.39
CA GLU A 190 -18.48 -13.80 10.37
C GLU A 190 -18.01 -12.90 11.52
N CYS A 191 -17.68 -11.63 11.24
CA CYS A 191 -17.00 -10.77 12.19
C CYS A 191 -17.86 -9.63 12.75
N ALA A 192 -18.89 -9.16 12.05
CA ALA A 192 -19.66 -7.97 12.43
C ALA A 192 -20.82 -8.27 13.37
N ASP A 193 -20.88 -7.60 14.53
CA ASP A 193 -22.07 -7.58 15.39
C ASP A 193 -23.16 -6.66 14.82
N ILE A 194 -22.75 -5.57 14.18
CA ILE A 194 -23.65 -4.57 13.58
C ILE A 194 -23.17 -4.20 12.19
N VAL A 195 -24.05 -4.32 11.21
CA VAL A 195 -23.81 -3.84 9.84
C VAL A 195 -24.68 -2.61 9.59
N LEU A 196 -24.04 -1.51 9.21
CA LEU A 196 -24.66 -0.22 8.88
C LEU A 196 -24.50 0.03 7.37
N PRO A 197 -25.56 -0.10 6.57
CA PRO A 197 -25.45 0.00 5.12
C PRO A 197 -25.16 1.45 4.68
N ILE A 198 -24.04 1.64 3.98
CA ILE A 198 -23.61 2.95 3.46
C ILE A 198 -23.62 3.00 1.93
N GLY A 199 -23.83 4.20 1.40
CA GLY A 199 -23.70 4.45 -0.04
C GLY A 199 -22.26 4.54 -0.53
N LEU A 200 -22.09 4.25 -1.82
CA LEU A 200 -20.86 4.43 -2.58
C LEU A 200 -20.67 5.88 -3.04
N PRO A 201 -19.47 6.28 -3.49
CA PRO A 201 -19.22 7.65 -3.97
C PRO A 201 -20.25 8.13 -4.99
N ALA A 202 -20.63 7.29 -5.95
CA ALA A 202 -21.63 7.64 -6.97
C ALA A 202 -23.00 8.03 -6.40
N GLU A 203 -23.30 7.69 -5.15
CA GLU A 203 -24.61 7.87 -4.49
C GLU A 203 -24.60 8.96 -3.42
N VAL A 204 -23.43 9.51 -3.08
CA VAL A 204 -23.26 10.42 -1.94
C VAL A 204 -22.49 11.67 -2.31
N ASP A 205 -22.93 12.80 -1.75
CA ASP A 205 -22.19 14.05 -1.84
C ASP A 205 -20.91 14.00 -0.99
N GLY A 206 -19.85 14.65 -1.47
CA GLY A 206 -18.57 14.67 -0.77
C GLY A 206 -17.48 15.43 -1.51
N SER A 207 -16.22 15.18 -1.14
CA SER A 207 -15.07 15.76 -1.81
C SER A 207 -13.83 14.88 -1.70
N TYR A 208 -12.99 14.93 -2.73
CA TYR A 208 -11.70 14.24 -2.81
C TYR A 208 -10.56 15.24 -2.92
N LEU A 209 -9.44 15.00 -2.24
CA LEU A 209 -8.18 15.69 -2.51
C LEU A 209 -7.32 14.76 -3.37
N ASN A 210 -7.12 15.14 -4.64
CA ASN A 210 -6.39 14.31 -5.58
C ASN A 210 -4.86 14.37 -5.36
N ALA A 211 -4.11 13.59 -6.15
CA ALA A 211 -2.65 13.52 -6.07
C ALA A 211 -1.92 14.86 -6.38
N LEU A 212 -2.60 15.82 -7.00
CA LEU A 212 -2.08 17.16 -7.28
C LEU A 212 -2.42 18.16 -6.16
N GLY A 213 -3.04 17.72 -5.07
CA GLY A 213 -3.50 18.58 -3.98
C GLY A 213 -4.73 19.41 -4.34
N GLN A 214 -5.49 19.01 -5.37
CA GLN A 214 -6.69 19.73 -5.78
C GLN A 214 -7.92 19.13 -5.10
N LEU A 215 -8.70 19.99 -4.43
CA LEU A 215 -9.97 19.61 -3.83
C LEU A 215 -11.05 19.57 -4.91
N GLN A 216 -11.69 18.41 -5.05
CA GLN A 216 -12.71 18.15 -6.06
C GLN A 216 -14.01 17.78 -5.35
N ALA A 217 -15.04 18.62 -5.50
CA ALA A 217 -16.37 18.33 -5.00
C ALA A 217 -17.05 17.26 -5.86
N GLN A 218 -17.84 16.43 -5.22
CA GLN A 218 -18.67 15.42 -5.84
C GLN A 218 -20.11 15.56 -5.36
N VAL A 219 -21.04 15.43 -6.30
CA VAL A 219 -22.48 15.36 -6.06
C VAL A 219 -22.94 13.95 -6.39
N GLY A 220 -23.79 13.37 -5.54
CA GLY A 220 -24.40 12.07 -5.78
C GLY A 220 -25.14 12.06 -7.12
N ALA A 221 -24.77 11.12 -8.00
CA ALA A 221 -25.35 10.95 -9.34
C ALA A 221 -26.30 9.74 -9.43
N ALA A 222 -26.31 8.88 -8.40
CA ALA A 222 -27.15 7.70 -8.29
C ALA A 222 -28.00 7.72 -7.01
N LYS A 223 -29.06 6.90 -7.00
CA LYS A 223 -29.88 6.70 -5.80
C LYS A 223 -29.24 5.64 -4.92
N LEU A 224 -29.30 5.86 -3.60
CA LEU A 224 -28.89 4.86 -2.61
C LEU A 224 -29.75 3.59 -2.75
N PRO A 225 -29.13 2.40 -2.69
CA PRO A 225 -29.85 1.13 -2.75
C PRO A 225 -30.55 0.80 -1.42
N GLY A 226 -31.77 0.31 -1.49
CA GLY A 226 -32.51 -0.21 -0.34
C GLY A 226 -32.59 0.79 0.82
N GLU A 227 -32.10 0.37 1.99
CA GLU A 227 -32.08 1.17 3.22
C GLU A 227 -30.74 1.88 3.47
N ALA A 228 -29.81 1.82 2.51
CA ALA A 228 -28.51 2.46 2.64
C ALA A 228 -28.65 3.98 2.86
N ARG A 229 -27.72 4.54 3.64
CA ARG A 229 -27.65 5.98 3.93
C ARG A 229 -26.28 6.53 3.54
N PRO A 230 -26.15 7.85 3.30
CA PRO A 230 -24.83 8.46 3.24
C PRO A 230 -24.09 8.20 4.55
N GLY A 231 -22.86 7.69 4.50
CA GLY A 231 -22.14 7.27 5.70
C GLY A 231 -21.94 8.38 6.73
N TRP A 232 -21.78 9.63 6.27
CA TRP A 232 -21.72 10.81 7.15
C TRP A 232 -22.99 11.02 7.97
N ARG A 233 -24.19 10.64 7.47
CA ARG A 233 -25.44 10.74 8.24
C ARG A 233 -25.50 9.71 9.35
N ILE A 234 -24.99 8.51 9.08
CA ILE A 234 -24.91 7.45 10.09
C ILE A 234 -23.90 7.86 11.17
N LEU A 235 -22.71 8.34 10.77
CA LEU A 235 -21.70 8.87 11.69
C LEU A 235 -22.27 10.01 12.54
N ARG A 236 -22.95 10.98 11.91
CA ARG A 236 -23.67 12.07 12.59
C ARG A 236 -24.59 11.53 13.69
N ALA A 237 -25.49 10.62 13.34
CA ALA A 237 -26.46 10.06 14.27
C ALA A 237 -25.80 9.27 15.40
N LEU A 238 -24.75 8.50 15.10
CA LEU A 238 -23.99 7.75 16.09
C LEU A 238 -23.28 8.68 17.07
N GLY A 239 -22.54 9.69 16.58
CA GLY A 239 -21.87 10.65 17.44
C GLY A 239 -22.83 11.47 18.29
N GLY A 240 -24.00 11.84 17.74
CA GLY A 240 -25.06 12.49 18.51
C GLY A 240 -25.61 11.63 19.65
N ARG A 241 -25.80 10.32 19.42
CA ARG A 241 -26.23 9.38 20.48
C ARG A 241 -25.15 9.11 21.53
N LEU A 242 -23.89 9.22 21.14
CA LEU A 242 -22.73 9.09 22.03
C LEU A 242 -22.34 10.42 22.69
N GLU A 243 -23.09 11.50 22.43
CA GLU A 243 -22.83 12.84 22.93
C GLU A 243 -21.41 13.36 22.61
N VAL A 244 -20.87 12.95 21.46
CA VAL A 244 -19.56 13.40 20.97
C VAL A 244 -19.69 14.83 20.43
N PRO A 245 -18.85 15.79 20.89
CA PRO A 245 -18.87 17.16 20.38
C PRO A 245 -18.64 17.24 18.87
N GLY A 246 -19.32 18.17 18.19
CA GLY A 246 -19.18 18.41 16.75
C GLY A 246 -20.06 17.56 15.83
N PHE A 247 -21.01 16.79 16.39
CA PHE A 247 -21.96 15.95 15.65
C PHE A 247 -23.39 16.53 15.58
N ASP A 248 -23.57 17.80 15.96
CA ASP A 248 -24.84 18.54 15.99
C ASP A 248 -25.21 19.25 14.67
N PHE A 249 -24.30 19.26 13.69
CA PHE A 249 -24.56 19.80 12.35
C PHE A 249 -25.72 19.07 11.65
N VAL A 250 -26.51 19.78 10.84
CA VAL A 250 -27.64 19.19 10.09
C VAL A 250 -27.27 18.92 8.64
N GLU A 251 -26.61 19.90 8.01
CA GLU A 251 -26.26 19.88 6.59
C GLU A 251 -24.78 19.58 6.39
N LEU A 252 -24.47 18.76 5.37
CA LEU A 252 -23.09 18.38 5.05
C LEU A 252 -22.23 19.60 4.68
N GLY A 253 -22.84 20.61 4.03
CA GLY A 253 -22.13 21.81 3.56
C GLY A 253 -21.38 22.58 4.65
N ALA A 254 -21.86 22.56 5.89
CA ALA A 254 -21.17 23.17 7.02
C ALA A 254 -19.83 22.46 7.31
N VAL A 255 -19.84 21.12 7.30
CA VAL A 255 -18.64 20.29 7.47
C VAL A 255 -17.73 20.41 6.25
N SER A 256 -18.28 20.37 5.04
CA SER A 256 -17.50 20.52 3.80
C SER A 256 -16.73 21.84 3.74
N SER A 257 -17.32 22.92 4.23
CA SER A 257 -16.65 24.23 4.28
C SER A 257 -15.48 24.25 5.26
N GLN A 258 -15.63 23.61 6.41
CA GLN A 258 -14.54 23.46 7.39
C GLN A 258 -13.39 22.60 6.85
N VAL A 259 -13.74 21.49 6.19
CA VAL A 259 -12.77 20.62 5.51
C VAL A 259 -12.01 21.40 4.43
N ALA A 260 -12.71 22.15 3.57
CA ALA A 260 -12.09 22.92 2.50
C ALA A 260 -11.10 23.99 3.03
N ALA A 261 -11.44 24.65 4.15
CA ALA A 261 -10.54 25.59 4.80
C ALA A 261 -9.25 24.91 5.28
N VAL A 262 -9.36 23.76 5.96
CA VAL A 262 -8.19 22.98 6.40
C VAL A 262 -7.33 22.56 5.21
N LEU A 263 -7.94 22.04 4.14
CA LEU A 263 -7.21 21.50 3.00
C LEU A 263 -6.52 22.55 2.14
N THR A 264 -7.03 23.79 2.14
CA THR A 264 -6.42 24.92 1.40
C THR A 264 -5.11 25.38 2.07
N ASP A 265 -5.07 25.34 3.40
CA ASP A 265 -3.89 25.75 4.19
C ASP A 265 -2.91 24.59 4.45
N ALA A 266 -3.32 23.35 4.17
CA ALA A 266 -2.55 22.16 4.48
C ALA A 266 -1.44 21.89 3.45
N ALA A 267 -0.23 22.37 3.72
CA ALA A 267 0.98 21.80 3.14
C ALA A 267 1.33 20.50 3.89
N VAL A 268 0.62 19.40 3.60
CA VAL A 268 0.90 18.11 4.25
C VAL A 268 2.18 17.50 3.68
N GLN A 269 3.30 17.93 4.25
CA GLN A 269 4.60 17.33 4.03
C GLN A 269 4.75 16.13 4.98
N ALA A 270 5.03 14.96 4.43
CA ALA A 270 5.40 13.80 5.23
C ALA A 270 6.76 14.10 5.90
N LYS A 271 6.75 14.34 7.22
CA LYS A 271 7.98 14.45 8.01
C LYS A 271 8.79 13.15 7.83
N PRO A 272 10.10 13.22 7.55
CA PRO A 272 10.94 12.03 7.50
C PRO A 272 10.87 11.26 8.82
N GLY A 273 10.58 9.97 8.73
CA GLY A 273 10.75 9.05 9.86
C GLY A 273 12.22 8.71 10.10
N PRO A 274 12.52 8.01 11.21
CA PRO A 274 13.88 7.56 11.50
C PRO A 274 14.41 6.66 10.39
N VAL A 275 15.73 6.67 10.20
CA VAL A 275 16.44 5.76 9.31
C VAL A 275 16.32 4.36 9.89
N ASN A 276 15.38 3.58 9.37
CA ASN A 276 15.17 2.19 9.76
C ASN A 276 15.61 1.27 8.61
N THR A 277 16.69 0.53 8.85
CA THR A 277 17.27 -0.43 7.90
C THR A 277 16.93 -1.87 8.24
N THR A 278 16.05 -2.12 9.23
CA THR A 278 15.67 -3.49 9.57
C THR A 278 15.06 -4.17 8.36
N SER A 279 15.71 -5.23 7.88
CA SER A 279 15.20 -6.18 6.92
C SER A 279 14.66 -7.40 7.64
N GLY A 280 13.63 -8.04 7.06
CA GLY A 280 13.13 -9.31 7.58
C GLY A 280 14.20 -10.40 7.42
N GLY A 281 14.69 -10.94 8.54
CA GLY A 281 15.48 -12.17 8.53
C GLY A 281 14.62 -13.38 8.19
N GLY A 282 15.24 -14.49 7.75
CA GLY A 282 14.55 -15.74 7.46
C GLY A 282 15.16 -16.48 6.28
N GLU A 283 14.54 -17.60 5.93
CA GLU A 283 14.92 -18.42 4.77
C GLU A 283 13.82 -18.39 3.70
N GLY A 284 14.21 -18.67 2.45
CA GLY A 284 13.30 -18.67 1.30
C GLY A 284 13.37 -17.38 0.49
N LEU A 285 12.39 -17.23 -0.41
CA LEU A 285 12.25 -16.07 -1.29
C LEU A 285 11.67 -14.88 -0.52
N GLU A 286 12.07 -13.68 -0.89
CA GLU A 286 11.47 -12.47 -0.35
C GLU A 286 10.15 -12.15 -1.06
N ALA A 287 9.11 -11.84 -0.31
CA ALA A 287 7.82 -11.48 -0.87
C ALA A 287 7.82 -10.02 -1.33
N ALA A 288 7.45 -9.79 -2.59
CA ALA A 288 7.01 -8.50 -3.09
C ALA A 288 5.48 -8.56 -3.25
N VAL A 289 4.74 -7.96 -2.32
CA VAL A 289 3.27 -7.96 -2.38
C VAL A 289 2.80 -6.79 -3.24
N TYR A 290 1.86 -7.05 -4.16
CA TYR A 290 1.21 -6.03 -4.97
C TYR A 290 -0.30 -6.24 -4.99
N THR A 291 -1.07 -5.17 -5.25
CA THR A 291 -2.52 -5.27 -5.39
C THR A 291 -2.89 -5.31 -6.88
N PRO A 292 -3.50 -6.40 -7.38
CA PRO A 292 -4.01 -6.43 -8.74
C PRO A 292 -5.04 -5.32 -9.00
N ILE A 293 -5.12 -4.82 -10.23
CA ILE A 293 -5.92 -3.63 -10.57
C ILE A 293 -7.43 -3.77 -10.26
N TYR A 294 -7.97 -4.99 -10.30
CA TYR A 294 -9.39 -5.25 -9.96
C TYR A 294 -9.57 -5.84 -8.57
N GLU A 295 -8.56 -5.71 -7.71
CA GLU A 295 -8.60 -6.10 -6.30
C GLU A 295 -8.48 -4.88 -5.37
N VAL A 296 -8.36 -3.66 -5.92
CA VAL A 296 -8.07 -2.43 -5.15
C VAL A 296 -9.19 -1.99 -4.22
N ASP A 297 -10.45 -2.31 -4.54
CA ASP A 297 -11.60 -1.98 -3.70
C ASP A 297 -12.78 -2.93 -3.94
N ALA A 298 -13.80 -2.79 -3.10
CA ALA A 298 -14.99 -3.62 -3.12
C ALA A 298 -15.82 -3.50 -4.43
N VAL A 299 -15.73 -2.36 -5.13
CA VAL A 299 -16.47 -2.08 -6.37
C VAL A 299 -15.85 -2.86 -7.52
N VAL A 300 -14.55 -2.74 -7.74
CA VAL A 300 -13.88 -3.40 -8.87
C VAL A 300 -13.83 -4.91 -8.71
N ARG A 301 -13.76 -5.42 -7.46
CA ARG A 301 -13.87 -6.86 -7.15
C ARG A 301 -15.21 -7.46 -7.58
N ARG A 302 -16.26 -6.62 -7.63
CA ARG A 302 -17.63 -7.03 -7.98
C ARG A 302 -18.08 -6.56 -9.36
N ALA A 303 -17.18 -5.95 -10.14
CA ALA A 303 -17.47 -5.50 -11.49
C ALA A 303 -17.26 -6.64 -12.49
N GLU A 304 -18.33 -7.40 -12.81
CA GLU A 304 -18.29 -8.58 -13.68
C GLU A 304 -17.54 -8.33 -15.01
N ALA A 305 -17.80 -7.20 -15.67
CA ALA A 305 -17.13 -6.87 -16.93
C ALA A 305 -15.59 -6.76 -16.79
N LEU A 306 -15.09 -6.27 -15.65
CA LEU A 306 -13.66 -6.19 -15.38
C LEU A 306 -13.07 -7.57 -15.07
N GLN A 307 -13.82 -8.38 -14.32
CA GLN A 307 -13.44 -9.74 -13.93
C GLN A 307 -13.33 -10.71 -15.13
N HIS A 308 -13.99 -10.41 -16.25
CA HIS A 308 -13.86 -11.19 -17.50
C HIS A 308 -12.66 -10.79 -18.39
N THR A 309 -11.86 -9.80 -17.99
CA THR A 309 -10.68 -9.41 -18.77
C THR A 309 -9.43 -10.17 -18.35
N VAL A 310 -8.41 -10.19 -19.22
CA VAL A 310 -7.12 -10.88 -18.95
C VAL A 310 -6.39 -10.37 -17.70
N LEU A 311 -6.69 -9.14 -17.27
CA LEU A 311 -6.08 -8.53 -16.08
C LEU A 311 -6.62 -9.12 -14.76
N ALA A 312 -7.80 -9.73 -14.77
CA ALA A 312 -8.39 -10.35 -13.58
C ALA A 312 -7.75 -11.69 -13.20
N GLY A 313 -7.17 -12.42 -14.17
CA GLY A 313 -6.57 -13.74 -13.96
C GLY A 313 -5.22 -13.74 -13.21
N GLN A 314 -4.75 -12.59 -12.71
CA GLN A 314 -3.42 -12.41 -12.12
C GLN A 314 -3.35 -12.80 -10.63
N GLN A 315 -3.86 -13.97 -10.25
CA GLN A 315 -3.84 -14.47 -8.87
C GLN A 315 -2.77 -15.55 -8.59
N GLN A 316 -1.84 -15.77 -9.53
CA GLN A 316 -0.71 -16.69 -9.33
C GLN A 316 0.49 -15.99 -8.70
N LEU A 317 1.36 -16.77 -8.05
CA LEU A 317 2.70 -16.32 -7.67
C LEU A 317 3.57 -16.19 -8.92
N LEU A 318 4.41 -15.16 -8.99
CA LEU A 318 5.43 -15.06 -10.05
C LEU A 318 6.82 -15.05 -9.44
N VAL A 319 7.73 -15.85 -10.00
CA VAL A 319 9.14 -15.91 -9.60
C VAL A 319 10.04 -15.77 -10.83
N HIS A 320 11.32 -15.45 -10.62
CA HIS A 320 12.29 -15.46 -11.70
C HIS A 320 12.46 -16.89 -12.26
N PRO A 321 12.69 -17.10 -13.59
CA PRO A 321 12.85 -18.43 -14.18
C PRO A 321 13.91 -19.32 -13.50
N GLU A 322 15.03 -18.74 -13.08
CA GLU A 322 16.07 -19.48 -12.33
C GLU A 322 15.61 -19.92 -10.94
N ASP A 323 14.78 -19.12 -10.27
CA ASP A 323 14.26 -19.47 -8.94
C ASP A 323 13.17 -20.55 -9.06
N ALA A 324 12.35 -20.51 -10.12
CA ALA A 324 11.42 -21.59 -10.43
C ALA A 324 12.13 -22.93 -10.70
N LEU A 325 13.27 -22.89 -11.42
CA LEU A 325 14.09 -24.07 -11.64
C LEU A 325 14.63 -24.62 -10.31
N ALA A 326 15.13 -23.74 -9.44
CA ALA A 326 15.61 -24.13 -8.11
C ALA A 326 14.50 -24.68 -7.21
N LEU A 327 13.25 -24.20 -7.37
CA LEU A 327 12.06 -24.71 -6.68
C LEU A 327 11.51 -26.01 -7.28
N GLY A 328 11.93 -26.40 -8.49
CA GLY A 328 11.41 -27.57 -9.20
C GLY A 328 9.98 -27.42 -9.74
N VAL A 329 9.46 -26.20 -9.89
CA VAL A 329 8.08 -25.94 -10.34
C VAL A 329 7.93 -25.73 -11.84
N GLY A 330 9.04 -25.58 -12.58
CA GLY A 330 9.02 -25.32 -14.03
C GLY A 330 8.45 -23.94 -14.39
N GLN A 331 8.07 -23.72 -15.66
CA GLN A 331 7.51 -22.43 -16.13
C GLN A 331 6.08 -22.16 -15.63
N HIS A 332 5.30 -23.23 -15.49
CA HIS A 332 3.94 -23.22 -14.96
C HIS A 332 3.82 -24.42 -14.02
N GLY A 333 3.61 -24.15 -12.75
CA GLY A 333 3.56 -25.18 -11.73
C GLY A 333 2.65 -24.81 -10.58
N GLN A 334 2.74 -25.59 -9.52
CA GLN A 334 2.05 -25.33 -8.27
C GLN A 334 3.06 -25.45 -7.12
N THR A 335 2.78 -24.75 -6.03
CA THR A 335 3.54 -24.84 -4.79
C THR A 335 2.60 -24.83 -3.60
N LYS A 336 3.10 -25.29 -2.46
CA LYS A 336 2.38 -25.15 -1.19
C LYS A 336 2.84 -23.90 -0.45
N LEU A 337 1.87 -23.10 -0.05
CA LEU A 337 2.06 -22.00 0.90
C LEU A 337 2.31 -22.53 2.32
N PRO A 338 2.83 -21.70 3.25
CA PRO A 338 3.06 -22.11 4.64
C PRO A 338 1.81 -22.60 5.40
N ASN A 339 0.62 -22.18 4.98
CA ASN A 339 -0.66 -22.66 5.52
C ASN A 339 -1.11 -24.02 4.93
N GLY A 340 -0.33 -24.61 4.02
CA GLY A 340 -0.62 -25.87 3.33
C GLY A 340 -1.46 -25.74 2.06
N GLU A 341 -1.95 -24.54 1.74
CA GLU A 341 -2.75 -24.27 0.54
C GLU A 341 -1.89 -24.37 -0.72
N THR A 342 -2.44 -25.00 -1.76
CA THR A 342 -1.79 -25.11 -3.06
C THR A 342 -2.13 -23.89 -3.92
N VAL A 343 -1.12 -23.26 -4.51
CA VAL A 343 -1.25 -22.07 -5.35
C VAL A 343 -0.44 -22.24 -6.63
N ALA A 344 -0.95 -21.65 -7.73
CA ALA A 344 -0.25 -21.63 -9.00
C ALA A 344 1.01 -20.75 -8.94
N VAL A 345 2.07 -21.18 -9.62
CA VAL A 345 3.32 -20.44 -9.78
C VAL A 345 3.63 -20.33 -11.26
N GLY A 346 3.91 -19.11 -11.71
CA GLY A 346 4.43 -18.82 -13.03
C GLY A 346 5.83 -18.22 -12.96
N THR A 347 6.51 -18.18 -14.11
CA THR A 347 7.80 -17.51 -14.25
C THR A 347 7.69 -16.18 -14.96
N ASP A 348 8.39 -15.16 -14.46
CA ASP A 348 8.55 -13.86 -15.14
C ASP A 348 9.98 -13.35 -14.92
N ALA A 349 10.72 -13.13 -16.00
CA ALA A 349 12.09 -12.59 -15.96
C ALA A 349 12.13 -11.12 -15.48
N GLY A 350 10.97 -10.45 -15.43
CA GLY A 350 10.78 -9.15 -14.83
C GLY A 350 10.76 -9.17 -13.30
N VAL A 351 10.69 -10.33 -12.64
CA VAL A 351 10.75 -10.44 -11.17
C VAL A 351 12.21 -10.55 -10.70
N ALA A 352 12.58 -9.85 -9.64
CA ALA A 352 13.92 -9.92 -9.08
C ALA A 352 14.29 -11.35 -8.64
N ARG A 353 15.55 -11.75 -8.86
CA ARG A 353 16.04 -13.03 -8.32
C ARG A 353 15.96 -13.06 -6.80
N GLY A 354 15.63 -14.22 -6.25
CA GLY A 354 15.41 -14.40 -4.81
C GLY A 354 14.10 -13.79 -4.31
N THR A 355 13.22 -13.31 -5.20
CA THR A 355 11.94 -12.68 -4.88
C THR A 355 10.78 -13.51 -5.44
N VAL A 356 9.66 -13.51 -4.72
CA VAL A 356 8.36 -13.96 -5.21
C VAL A 356 7.40 -12.78 -5.22
N LEU A 357 6.82 -12.50 -6.38
CA LEU A 357 5.74 -11.52 -6.52
C LEU A 357 4.43 -12.18 -6.10
N VAL A 358 3.77 -11.60 -5.12
CA VAL A 358 2.59 -12.16 -4.46
C VAL A 358 1.39 -11.21 -4.62
N PRO A 359 0.30 -11.62 -5.27
CA PRO A 359 -0.94 -10.84 -5.28
C PRO A 359 -1.50 -10.67 -3.86
N SER A 360 -1.98 -9.48 -3.52
CA SER A 360 -2.52 -9.18 -2.19
C SER A 360 -3.64 -10.11 -1.73
N PRO A 361 -4.55 -10.63 -2.59
CA PRO A 361 -5.54 -11.63 -2.16
C PRO A 361 -4.93 -12.97 -1.74
N VAL A 362 -3.75 -13.32 -2.24
CA VAL A 362 -2.99 -14.51 -1.81
C VAL A 362 -2.26 -14.21 -0.51
N ALA A 363 -1.60 -13.05 -0.43
CA ALA A 363 -0.88 -12.63 0.77
C ALA A 363 -1.81 -12.51 1.99
N GLY A 364 -3.02 -11.98 1.81
CA GLY A 364 -4.02 -11.81 2.86
C GLY A 364 -4.50 -13.13 3.50
N ARG A 365 -4.26 -14.29 2.88
CA ARG A 365 -4.58 -15.61 3.45
C ARG A 365 -3.52 -16.10 4.46
N LEU A 366 -2.34 -15.48 4.44
CA LEU A 366 -1.19 -15.87 5.24
C LEU A 366 -1.00 -14.92 6.42
N SER A 367 -0.59 -15.49 7.56
CA SER A 367 -0.38 -14.70 8.77
C SER A 367 0.89 -13.86 8.64
N GLY A 368 0.72 -12.54 8.47
CA GLY A 368 1.81 -11.58 8.50
C GLY A 368 2.68 -11.52 7.24
N LEU A 369 2.23 -12.10 6.11
CA LEU A 369 2.96 -11.96 4.85
C LEU A 369 2.76 -10.55 4.28
N VAL A 370 3.84 -9.76 4.30
CA VAL A 370 3.91 -8.43 3.72
C VAL A 370 5.18 -8.30 2.88
N THR A 371 5.27 -7.26 2.06
CA THR A 371 6.50 -6.96 1.31
C THR A 371 7.72 -6.96 2.22
N GLY A 372 8.80 -7.62 1.81
CA GLY A 372 10.05 -7.74 2.57
C GLY A 372 10.10 -8.90 3.57
N THR A 373 9.00 -9.64 3.76
CA THR A 373 9.02 -10.89 4.52
C THR A 373 9.53 -12.05 3.67
N ARG A 374 10.19 -13.04 4.28
CA ARG A 374 10.63 -14.25 3.57
C ARG A 374 9.61 -15.37 3.68
N ILE A 375 9.37 -16.05 2.56
CA ILE A 375 8.43 -17.17 2.44
C ILE A 375 9.15 -18.39 1.85
N ARG A 376 8.98 -19.54 2.51
CA ARG A 376 9.35 -20.83 1.95
C ARG A 376 8.17 -21.37 1.15
N LEU A 377 8.43 -21.66 -0.12
CA LEU A 377 7.49 -22.32 -1.02
C LEU A 377 7.81 -23.82 -1.01
N GLY A 378 6.80 -24.64 -0.72
CA GLY A 378 6.96 -26.10 -0.61
C GLY A 378 6.81 -26.82 -1.95
N ALA A 379 7.51 -27.96 -2.11
CA ALA A 379 7.27 -28.84 -3.25
C ALA A 379 5.82 -29.38 -3.19
N THR A 380 5.11 -29.31 -4.32
CA THR A 380 3.95 -30.18 -4.52
C THR A 380 4.48 -31.57 -4.81
N THR A 381 4.28 -32.52 -3.90
CA THR A 381 4.38 -33.94 -4.25
C THR A 381 3.38 -34.18 -5.37
N THR A 382 3.87 -34.24 -6.61
CA THR A 382 3.13 -34.89 -7.70
C THR A 382 2.84 -36.29 -7.19
N ALA A 383 1.56 -36.63 -7.04
CA ALA A 383 1.16 -38.02 -6.90
C ALA A 383 1.63 -38.74 -8.16
N SER A 384 2.81 -39.34 -8.10
CA SER A 384 3.28 -40.29 -9.09
C SER A 384 2.38 -41.51 -9.02
N GLU A 385 1.66 -41.75 -10.11
CA GLU A 385 1.34 -43.08 -10.65
C GLU A 385 0.94 -44.15 -9.61
N GLN A 386 -0.36 -44.20 -9.29
CA GLN A 386 -1.02 -45.49 -9.13
C GLN A 386 -1.81 -45.76 -10.40
N GLY A 387 -1.35 -46.74 -11.18
CA GLY A 387 -1.98 -47.22 -12.40
C GLY A 387 -1.00 -48.01 -13.23
#